data_AF-A0A938H4I0-F1
#
_entry.id   AF-A0A938H4I0-F1
#
_cell.length_a   1.000
_cell.length_b   1.000
_cell.length_c   1.000
_cell.angle_alpha   90.00
_cell.angle_beta   90.00
_cell.angle_gamma   90.00
#
_symmetry.space_group_name_H-M   'P 1'
#
loop_
_entity.id
_entity.type
_entity.pdbx_description
1 polymer ?
#
loop_
_entity_poly.entity_id
_entity_poly.type
_entity_poly.pdbx_seq_one_letter_code
_entity_poly.pdbx_strand_id
1 'polypeptide(L)' 'MSEAMETVGEVAELYLGNILYAIERCAMQLEGEGKPTDAQFYRGIGRLLADAHGRARPPRGID' A
#
# COMPACT_ATOMS: atom_id res chain seq x y z
N MET A 1 24.67 -2.05 -15.39
CA MET A 1 23.98 -2.16 -14.10
C MET A 1 23.23 -3.47 -14.11
N SER A 2 23.57 -4.41 -13.22
CA SER A 2 22.82 -5.66 -13.10
C SER A 2 21.48 -5.32 -12.45
N GLU A 3 20.40 -5.31 -13.23
CA GLU A 3 19.04 -5.34 -12.69
C GLU A 3 18.85 -6.71 -12.04
N ALA A 4 19.23 -6.83 -10.77
CA ALA A 4 18.72 -7.91 -9.94
C ALA A 4 17.20 -7.76 -9.97
N MET A 5 16.49 -8.81 -10.40
CA MET A 5 15.04 -8.76 -10.53
C MET A 5 14.42 -8.48 -9.16
N GLU A 6 14.00 -7.25 -8.92
CA GLU A 6 13.23 -6.88 -7.74
C GLU A 6 11.90 -7.63 -7.81
N THR A 7 11.60 -8.39 -6.76
CA THR A 7 10.28 -8.99 -6.59
C THR A 7 9.24 -7.88 -6.46
N VAL A 8 8.00 -8.15 -6.85
CA VAL A 8 6.88 -7.20 -6.65
C VAL A 8 6.80 -6.73 -5.19
N GLY A 9 7.14 -7.62 -4.24
CA GLY A 9 7.19 -7.29 -2.82
C GLY A 9 8.25 -6.24 -2.48
N GLU A 10 9.48 -6.38 -2.99
CA GLU A 10 10.57 -5.42 -2.77
C GLU A 10 10.25 -4.05 -3.37
N VAL A 11 9.69 -4.02 -4.59
CA VAL A 11 9.22 -2.76 -5.22
C VAL A 11 8.09 -2.13 -4.40
N ALA A 12 7.12 -2.93 -3.97
CA ALA A 12 5.99 -2.43 -3.19
C ALA A 12 6.42 -1.91 -1.81
N GLU A 13 7.42 -2.50 -1.18
CA GLU A 13 7.99 -2.03 0.07
C GLU A 13 8.67 -0.67 -0.10
N LEU A 14 9.48 -0.51 -1.15
CA LEU A 14 10.18 0.74 -1.45
C LEU A 14 9.20 1.91 -1.70
N TYR A 15 8.11 1.63 -2.42
CA TYR A 15 7.14 2.64 -2.84
C TYR A 15 5.80 2.59 -2.09
N LEU A 16 5.77 1.98 -0.90
CA LEU A 16 4.53 1.72 -0.19
C LEU A 16 3.71 3.00 0.05
N GLY A 17 4.36 4.10 0.47
CA GLY A 17 3.68 5.38 0.68
C GLY A 17 3.00 5.91 -0.59
N ASN A 18 3.66 5.80 -1.74
CA ASN A 18 3.12 6.19 -3.04
C ASN A 18 1.94 5.32 -3.46
N ILE A 19 2.04 4.01 -3.23
CA ILE A 19 0.97 3.05 -3.53
C ILE A 19 -0.26 3.33 -2.67
N LEU A 20 -0.08 3.52 -1.35
CA LEU A 20 -1.17 3.86 -0.43
C LEU A 20 -1.86 5.17 -0.80
N TYR A 21 -1.07 6.18 -1.19
CA TYR A 21 -1.63 7.44 -1.69
C TYR A 21 -2.47 7.25 -2.96
N ALA A 22 -1.98 6.49 -3.94
CA ALA A 22 -2.72 6.21 -5.17
C ALA A 22 -4.03 5.44 -4.89
N ILE A 23 -3.99 4.47 -3.98
CA ILE A 23 -5.18 3.71 -3.55
C ILE A 23 -6.22 4.63 -2.92
N GLU A 24 -5.82 5.52 -1.99
CA GLU A 24 -6.79 6.44 -1.36
C GLU A 24 -7.37 7.42 -2.38
N ARG A 25 -6.55 7.96 -3.30
CA ARG A 25 -7.04 8.82 -4.38
C ARG A 25 -8.09 8.12 -5.25
N CYS A 26 -7.88 6.83 -5.55
CA CYS A 26 -8.86 6.02 -6.28
C CYS A 26 -10.14 5.81 -5.47
N ALA A 27 -10.02 5.46 -4.19
CA ALA A 27 -11.16 5.28 -3.30
C ALA A 27 -12.01 6.56 -3.17
N MET A 28 -11.37 7.71 -2.99
CA MET A 28 -12.04 9.02 -2.94
C MET A 28 -12.82 9.32 -4.22
N GLN A 29 -12.25 8.99 -5.39
CA GLN A 29 -12.92 9.19 -6.68
C GLN A 29 -14.15 8.29 -6.83
N LEU A 30 -14.02 6.99 -6.49
CA LEU A 30 -15.13 6.03 -6.54
C LEU A 30 -16.27 6.40 -5.58
N GLU A 31 -15.93 6.89 -4.40
CA GLU A 31 -16.89 7.41 -3.44
C GLU A 31 -17.66 8.61 -4.01
N GLY A 32 -16.96 9.56 -4.66
CA GLY A 32 -17.57 10.69 -5.36
C GLY A 32 -18.44 10.30 -6.57
N GLU A 33 -18.17 9.17 -7.19
CA GLU A 33 -18.98 8.59 -8.29
C GLU A 33 -20.20 7.78 -7.80
N GLY A 34 -20.44 7.71 -6.49
CA GLY A 34 -21.54 6.93 -5.92
C GLY A 34 -21.29 5.43 -5.89
N LYS A 35 -20.02 4.99 -5.85
CA LYS A 35 -19.59 3.59 -5.78
C LYS A 35 -18.89 3.29 -4.42
N PRO A 36 -19.62 3.37 -3.29
CA PRO A 36 -19.00 3.25 -1.96
C PRO A 36 -18.44 1.85 -1.67
N THR A 37 -19.02 0.80 -2.24
CA THR A 37 -18.52 -0.58 -2.09
C THR A 37 -17.15 -0.74 -2.75
N ASP A 38 -16.97 -0.19 -3.95
CA ASP A 38 -15.69 -0.22 -4.66
C ASP A 38 -14.64 0.60 -3.91
N ALA A 39 -15.03 1.78 -3.40
CA ALA A 39 -14.15 2.61 -2.57
C ALA A 39 -13.67 1.85 -1.30
N GLN A 40 -14.58 1.14 -0.61
CA GLN A 40 -14.21 0.31 0.54
C GLN A 40 -13.26 -0.83 0.15
N PHE A 41 -13.46 -1.45 -1.01
CA PHE A 41 -12.56 -2.49 -1.50
C PHE A 41 -11.13 -1.97 -1.68
N TYR A 42 -10.96 -0.81 -2.32
CA TYR A 42 -9.64 -0.17 -2.46
C TYR A 42 -9.01 0.17 -1.10
N ARG A 43 -9.78 0.74 -0.17
CA ARG A 43 -9.28 1.01 1.20
C ARG A 43 -8.87 -0.27 1.93
N GLY A 44 -9.57 -1.38 1.69
CA GLY A 44 -9.20 -2.70 2.18
C GLY A 44 -7.82 -3.15 1.71
N ILE A 45 -7.52 -2.98 0.42
CA ILE A 45 -6.17 -3.27 -0.14
C ILE A 45 -5.11 -2.41 0.55
N GLY A 46 -5.35 -1.11 0.68
CA GLY A 46 -4.43 -0.19 1.34
C GLY A 46 -4.14 -0.61 2.79
N ARG A 47 -5.18 -1.03 3.52
CA ARG A 47 -5.02 -1.53 4.89
C ARG A 47 -4.17 -2.80 4.96
N LEU A 48 -4.41 -3.76 4.07
CA LEU A 48 -3.63 -5.01 4.01
C LEU A 48 -2.15 -4.74 3.73
N LEU A 49 -1.83 -3.82 2.82
CA LEU A 49 -0.45 -3.43 2.52
C LEU A 49 0.23 -2.73 3.71
N ALA A 50 -0.46 -1.79 4.36
CA ALA A 50 0.07 -1.09 5.54
C ALA A 50 0.31 -2.05 6.72
N ASP A 51 -0.64 -2.96 6.97
CA ASP A 51 -0.52 -3.96 8.03
C ASP A 51 0.62 -4.95 7.75
N ALA A 52 0.79 -5.40 6.50
CA ALA A 52 1.89 -6.28 6.11
C ALA A 52 3.26 -5.62 6.33
N HIS A 53 3.41 -4.34 5.95
CA HIS A 53 4.64 -3.58 6.18
C HIS A 53 4.93 -3.35 7.66
N GLY A 54 3.90 -3.05 8.46
CA GLY A 54 4.03 -2.88 9.90
C GLY A 54 4.53 -4.15 10.61
N ARG A 55 4.15 -5.34 10.12
CA ARG A 55 4.63 -6.64 10.64
C ARG A 55 6.05 -6.99 10.17
N ALA A 56 6.46 -6.50 9.00
CA ALA A 56 7.79 -6.77 8.44
C ALA A 56 8.91 -5.98 9.13
N ARG A 57 8.59 -4.85 9.78
CA ARG A 57 9.59 -4.03 10.49
C ARG A 57 9.87 -4.62 11.88
N PRO A 58 11.08 -5.12 12.18
CA PRO A 58 11.43 -5.50 13.55
C PRO A 58 11.31 -4.28 14.48
N PRO A 59 10.95 -4.48 15.77
CA PRO A 59 10.95 -3.39 16.73
C PRO A 59 12.33 -2.75 16.71
N ARG A 60 12.40 -1.42 16.49
CA ARG A 60 13.66 -0.70 16.64
C ARG A 60 14.14 -0.94 18.07
N GLY A 61 15.27 -1.64 18.22
CA GLY A 61 16.00 -1.67 19.47
C GLY A 61 16.25 -0.23 19.90
N ILE A 62 15.86 0.11 21.12
CA ILE A 62 16.32 1.33 21.76
C ILE A 62 17.72 0.97 22.26
N ASP A 63 18.73 1.42 21.52
CA ASP A 63 20.11 1.47 21.99
C ASP A 63 20.30 2.71 22.89
#